data_AF-F9HJE4-F1
#
_entry.id   AF-F9HJE4-F1
#
_cell.length_a   1.000
_cell.length_b   1.000
_cell.length_c   1.000
_cell.angle_alpha   90.00
_cell.angle_beta   90.00
_cell.angle_gamma   90.00
#
_symmetry.space_group_name_H-M   'P 1'
#
loop_
_entity.id
_entity.type
_entity.pdbx_description
1 polymer ?
#
loop_
_entity_poly.entity_id
_entity_poly.type
_entity_poly.pdbx_seq_one_letter_code
_entity_poly.pdbx_strand_id
1 'polypeptide(L)' 'MESLNKLQKGYEVITIGGLYGTVDEVDTDKRTVVLDVDGVYLTFELTAIKTVLPQAEAEASEESAIEE' A
#
# COMPACT_ATOMS: atom_id res chain seq x y z
N MET A 1 1.07 9.51 21.60
CA MET A 1 0.38 9.82 20.31
C MET A 1 1.28 9.34 19.18
N GLU A 2 1.35 8.03 18.95
CA GLU A 2 2.47 7.41 18.16
C GLU A 2 2.01 6.61 16.94
N SER A 3 0.75 6.70 16.54
CA SER A 3 0.20 5.77 15.53
C SER A 3 0.09 6.33 14.11
N LEU A 4 0.54 7.57 13.85
CA LEU A 4 0.50 8.17 12.50
C LEU A 4 1.71 7.80 11.63
N ASN A 5 2.67 7.05 12.17
CA ASN A 5 4.00 6.82 11.58
C ASN A 5 4.13 5.52 10.76
N LYS A 6 3.02 4.86 10.40
CA LYS A 6 3.03 3.54 9.77
C LYS A 6 2.78 3.52 8.27
N LEU A 7 2.64 4.68 7.64
CA LEU A 7 2.55 4.77 6.18
C LEU A 7 3.97 5.07 5.68
N GLN A 8 4.68 4.00 5.32
CA GLN A 8 6.07 4.04 4.92
C GLN A 8 6.17 3.65 3.44
N LYS A 9 7.17 4.18 2.74
CA LYS A 9 7.45 3.78 1.36
C LYS A 9 7.66 2.26 1.29
N GLY A 10 7.08 1.60 0.27
CA GLY A 10 7.11 0.15 0.08
C GLY A 10 5.95 -0.62 0.70
N TYR A 11 5.01 0.06 1.39
CA TYR A 11 3.85 -0.61 2.00
C TYR A 11 2.73 -0.76 0.99
N GLU A 12 2.05 -1.91 1.02
CA GLU A 12 0.82 -2.09 0.26
C GLU A 12 -0.33 -1.39 0.95
N VAL A 13 -1.17 -0.74 0.15
CA VAL A 13 -2.33 -0.02 0.63
C VAL A 13 -3.54 -0.35 -0.22
N ILE A 14 -4.69 -0.34 0.44
CA ILE A 14 -5.98 -0.49 -0.20
C ILE A 14 -6.69 0.85 -0.11
N THR A 15 -6.98 1.44 -1.26
CA THR A 15 -7.79 2.65 -1.35
C THR A 15 -9.25 2.35 -1.01
N ILE A 16 -10.06 3.38 -0.71
CA ILE A 16 -11.49 3.21 -0.41
C ILE A 16 -12.25 2.55 -1.58
N GLY A 17 -11.80 2.77 -2.82
CA GLY A 17 -12.36 2.15 -4.02
C GLY A 17 -12.00 0.66 -4.18
N GLY A 18 -11.20 0.09 -3.28
CA GLY A 18 -10.73 -1.29 -3.38
C GLY A 18 -9.53 -1.48 -4.31
N LEU A 19 -8.93 -0.38 -4.79
CA LEU A 19 -7.71 -0.44 -5.59
C LEU A 19 -6.52 -0.70 -4.67
N TYR A 20 -5.72 -1.70 -5.05
CA TYR A 20 -4.46 -2.07 -4.41
C TYR A 20 -3.32 -1.31 -5.09
N GLY A 21 -2.39 -0.79 -4.29
CA GLY A 21 -1.18 -0.18 -4.79
C GLY A 21 -0.11 -0.15 -3.73
N THR A 22 1.12 0.11 -4.14
CA THR A 22 2.27 0.22 -3.23
C THR A 22 2.60 1.68 -3.00
N VAL A 23 2.86 2.08 -1.77
CA VAL A 23 3.26 3.44 -1.43
C VAL A 23 4.66 3.71 -1.99
N ASP A 24 4.75 4.57 -2.98
CA ASP A 24 6.03 5.06 -3.52
C ASP A 24 6.53 6.30 -2.78
N GLU A 25 5.62 7.21 -2.44
CA GLU A 25 5.95 8.46 -1.75
C GLU A 25 4.83 8.94 -0.84
N VAL A 26 5.18 9.61 0.27
CA VAL A 26 4.22 10.17 1.22
C VAL A 26 4.59 11.63 1.50
N ASP A 27 3.69 12.54 1.15
CA ASP A 27 3.77 13.96 1.48
C ASP A 27 2.83 14.27 2.65
N THR A 28 3.37 14.30 3.86
CA THR A 28 2.59 14.63 5.07
C THR A 28 2.13 16.09 5.11
N ASP A 29 2.89 17.00 4.51
CA ASP A 29 2.56 18.43 4.44
C ASP A 29 1.34 18.70 3.56
N LYS A 30 1.29 18.05 2.39
CA LYS A 30 0.17 18.16 1.44
C LYS A 30 -0.93 17.14 1.70
N ARG A 31 -0.69 16.19 2.60
CA ARG A 31 -1.57 15.04 2.87
C ARG A 31 -1.85 14.22 1.61
N THR A 32 -0.84 14.02 0.80
CA THR A 32 -0.89 13.21 -0.43
C THR A 32 0.05 12.01 -0.33
N VAL A 33 -0.26 10.97 -1.08
CA VAL A 33 0.52 9.75 -1.19
C VAL A 33 0.57 9.35 -2.66
N VAL A 34 1.76 8.98 -3.14
CA VAL A 34 1.93 8.42 -4.48
C VAL A 34 1.88 6.91 -4.36
N LEU A 35 0.98 6.29 -5.12
CA LEU A 35 0.87 4.85 -5.24
C LEU A 35 1.41 4.39 -6.59
N ASP A 36 2.23 3.36 -6.57
CA ASP A 36 2.59 2.55 -7.74
C ASP A 36 1.51 1.46 -7.93
N VAL A 37 0.91 1.46 -9.11
CA VAL A 37 -0.06 0.46 -9.55
C VAL A 37 0.41 -0.06 -10.91
N ASP A 38 1.14 -1.18 -10.90
CA ASP A 38 1.63 -1.85 -12.11
C ASP A 38 2.50 -0.93 -12.99
N GLY A 39 3.37 -0.13 -12.37
CA GLY A 39 4.25 0.83 -13.05
C GLY A 39 3.58 2.16 -13.43
N VAL A 40 2.33 2.37 -13.01
CA VAL A 40 1.64 3.67 -13.11
C VAL A 40 1.63 4.35 -11.74
N TYR A 41 2.25 5.52 -11.67
CA TYR A 41 2.29 6.33 -10.45
C TYR A 41 1.10 7.27 -10.38
N LEU A 42 0.27 7.10 -9.36
CA LEU A 42 -0.94 7.89 -9.14
C LEU A 42 -0.87 8.58 -7.78
N THR A 43 -1.15 9.88 -7.75
CA THR A 43 -1.23 10.64 -6.50
C THR A 43 -2.64 10.60 -5.94
N PHE A 44 -2.77 10.12 -4.71
CA PHE A 44 -4.00 10.09 -3.94
C PHE A 44 -3.90 10.94 -2.68
N GLU A 45 -5.03 11.36 -2.15
CA GLU A 45 -5.05 11.96 -0.81
C GLU A 45 -4.88 10.87 0.27
N LEU A 46 -4.26 11.23 1.39
CA LEU A 46 -4.12 10.33 2.55
C LEU A 46 -5.47 9.85 3.08
N THR A 47 -6.53 10.65 2.92
CA THR A 47 -7.91 10.31 3.27
C THR A 47 -8.51 9.22 2.38
N ALA A 48 -7.96 9.00 1.19
CA ALA A 48 -8.42 7.99 0.25
C ALA A 48 -7.88 6.58 0.57
N ILE A 49 -6.95 6.47 1.53
CA ILE A 49 -6.39 5.19 1.97
C ILE A 49 -7.27 4.60 3.07
N LYS A 50 -7.87 3.43 2.78
CA LYS A 50 -8.76 2.73 3.72
C LYS A 50 -7.97 1.87 4.68
N THR A 51 -6.96 1.15 4.17
CA THR A 51 -6.19 0.20 4.95
C THR A 51 -4.76 0.21 4.46
N VAL A 52 -3.82 0.30 5.40
CA VAL A 52 -2.40 0.09 5.13
C VAL A 52 -2.09 -1.33 5.56
N LEU A 53 -1.72 -2.16 4.59
CA LEU A 53 -1.23 -3.50 4.87
C LEU A 53 0.23 -3.33 5.30
N PRO A 54 0.58 -3.68 6.55
CA PRO A 54 1.99 -3.84 6.87
C PRO A 54 2.55 -4.90 5.94
N GLN A 55 3.75 -4.67 5.40
CA GLN A 55 4.48 -5.73 4.71
C GLN A 55 4.83 -6.79 5.76
N ALA A 56 3.88 -7.68 6.04
CA ALA A 56 4.22 -9.03 6.42
C ALA A 56 4.82 -9.61 5.15
N GLU A 57 6.14 -9.76 5.16
CA GLU A 57 6.85 -10.84 4.48
C GLU A 57 6.03 -11.41 3.32
N ALA A 58 6.25 -10.85 2.12
CA ALA A 58 5.75 -11.39 0.87
C ALA A 58 6.44 -12.73 0.58
N GLU A 59 6.24 -13.72 1.44
CA GLU A 59 6.62 -15.12 1.31
C GLU A 59 5.62 -15.93 2.14
N ALA A 60 4.50 -16.29 1.51
CA ALA A 60 3.78 -17.57 1.69
C ALA A 60 2.33 -17.41 1.24
N SER A 61 2.08 -17.31 -0.06
CA SER A 61 0.87 -17.84 -0.73
C SER A 61 0.98 -17.74 -2.26
N GLU A 62 2.13 -18.12 -2.82
CA GLU A 62 2.16 -18.67 -4.17
C GLU A 62 2.86 -20.03 -4.10
N GLU A 63 2.07 -21.07 -3.83
CA GLU A 63 2.33 -22.38 -4.41
C GLU A 63 0.97 -22.96 -4.82
N SER A 64 0.67 -22.82 -6.11
CA SER A 64 -0.27 -23.70 -6.79
C SER A 64 0.40 -25.07 -6.95
N ALA A 65 -0.35 -26.12 -6.63
CA ALA A 65 -0.21 -27.49 -7.13
C ALA A 65 1.09 -28.27 -6.83
N ILE A 66 0.98 -29.24 -5.91
CA ILE A 66 1.38 -30.63 -6.22
C ILE A 66 0.28 -31.60 -5.75
N GLU A 67 -0.13 -32.40 -6.72
CA GLU A 67 -0.96 -33.59 -6.66
C GLU A 67 -0.21 -34.73 -5.94
N GLU A 68 -0.90 -35.50 -5.09
CA GLU A 68 -0.78 -36.97 -4.94
C GLU A 68 -2.04 -37.52 -4.23
#